data_AF-F3GLJ4-F1
#
_entry.id   AF-F3GLJ4-F1
#
_cell.length_a   1.000
_cell.length_b   1.000
_cell.length_c   1.000
_cell.angle_alpha   90.00
_cell.angle_beta   90.00
_cell.angle_gamma   90.00
#
_symmetry.space_group_name_H-M   'P 1'
#
loop_
_entity.id
_entity.type
_entity.pdbx_description
1 polymer ?
#
loop_
_entity_poly.entity_id
_entity_poly.type
_entity_poly.pdbx_seq_one_letter_code
_entity_poly.pdbx_strand_id
1 'polypeptide(L)'
;HFLPQIKAKSDVVINITTGGAPTMGVEERLQPVAQLKPELASLNMGSMNFGLYEMLDRYSEFKHDWERPYLAESDDRIFRNTFRDIAHILNTCAENRTRFEIECYDIGHLYTAAHFLQRGLLKAPIFIQSVFGLRGGIGGHPEDLAHM
;
A
#
# COMPACT_ATOMS: atom_id res chain seq x y z
N HIS A 1 -6.69 16.81 -13.30
CA HIS A 1 -5.91 15.58 -13.11
C HIS A 1 -4.48 15.78 -13.60
N PHE A 2 -3.48 15.42 -12.78
CA PHE A 2 -2.05 15.59 -13.08
C PHE A 2 -1.46 14.47 -13.98
N LEU A 3 -2.06 13.28 -13.99
CA LEU A 3 -1.54 12.11 -14.71
C LEU A 3 -1.39 12.31 -16.23
N PRO A 4 -2.35 12.91 -16.96
CA PRO A 4 -2.17 13.17 -18.40
C PRO A 4 -1.00 14.12 -18.68
N GLN A 5 -0.70 15.03 -17.75
CA GLN A 5 0.41 15.97 -17.90
C GLN A 5 1.77 15.29 -17.72
N ILE A 6 1.86 14.29 -16.83
CA ILE A 6 3.06 13.47 -16.66
C ILE A 6 3.29 12.63 -17.92
N LYS A 7 2.26 11.90 -18.35
CA LYS A 7 2.33 11.04 -19.55
C LYS A 7 2.67 11.80 -20.82
N ALA A 8 2.23 13.05 -20.95
CA ALA A 8 2.56 13.90 -22.10
C ALA A 8 4.02 14.37 -22.11
N LYS A 9 4.74 14.27 -20.98
CA LYS A 9 6.09 14.82 -20.79
C LYS A 9 7.16 13.76 -20.52
N SER A 10 6.78 12.51 -20.25
CA SER A 10 7.70 11.44 -19.87
C SER A 10 7.08 10.07 -20.07
N ASP A 11 7.92 9.09 -20.42
CA ASP A 11 7.57 7.67 -20.49
C ASP A 11 7.76 6.95 -19.13
N VAL A 12 7.83 7.70 -18.03
CA VAL A 12 7.92 7.14 -16.68
C VAL A 12 6.71 6.26 -16.38
N VAL A 13 6.94 5.10 -15.76
CA VAL A 13 5.86 4.23 -15.27
C VAL A 13 5.08 4.98 -14.20
N ILE A 14 3.77 5.13 -14.41
CA ILE A 14 2.87 5.70 -13.43
C ILE A 14 2.37 4.56 -12.53
N ASN A 15 2.80 4.58 -11.27
CA ASN A 15 2.32 3.70 -10.22
C ASN A 15 1.26 4.40 -9.36
N ILE A 16 0.04 3.88 -9.31
CA ILE A 16 -1.06 4.46 -8.54
C ILE A 16 -1.31 3.62 -7.29
N THR A 17 -1.33 4.26 -6.12
CA THR A 17 -1.60 3.56 -4.85
C THR A 17 -3.04 3.01 -4.80
N THR A 18 -3.20 1.78 -4.28
CA THR A 18 -4.49 1.31 -3.71
C THR A 18 -4.44 1.28 -2.18
N GLY A 19 -3.44 1.91 -1.57
CA GLY A 19 -3.29 2.08 -0.12
C GLY A 19 -4.03 3.31 0.40
N GLY A 20 -3.85 4.46 -0.27
CA GLY A 20 -4.46 5.73 0.14
C GLY A 20 -4.16 6.06 1.61
N ALA A 21 -5.08 6.75 2.27
CA ALA A 21 -5.00 6.92 3.71
C ALA A 21 -5.59 5.69 4.42
N PRO A 22 -5.00 5.22 5.56
CA PRO A 22 -5.60 4.15 6.37
C PRO A 22 -7.02 4.43 6.89
N THR A 23 -7.46 5.68 6.82
CA THR A 23 -8.82 6.12 7.16
C THR A 23 -9.86 5.86 6.06
N MET A 24 -9.42 5.54 4.84
CA MET A 24 -10.30 5.35 3.68
C MET A 24 -10.80 3.91 3.59
N GLY A 25 -12.01 3.74 3.05
CA GLY A 25 -12.55 2.42 2.71
C GLY A 25 -11.80 1.77 1.54
N VAL A 26 -11.84 0.43 1.45
CA VAL A 26 -11.16 -0.31 0.37
C VAL A 26 -11.68 0.09 -1.01
N GLU A 27 -13.00 0.27 -1.16
CA GLU A 27 -13.61 0.71 -2.43
C GLU A 27 -13.14 2.10 -2.86
N GLU A 28 -13.05 3.02 -1.90
CA GLU A 28 -12.55 4.38 -2.15
C GLU A 28 -11.09 4.36 -2.60
N ARG A 29 -10.27 3.53 -1.95
CA ARG A 29 -8.86 3.34 -2.29
C ARG A 29 -8.65 2.68 -3.66
N LEU A 30 -9.54 1.79 -4.08
CA LEU A 30 -9.46 1.07 -5.36
C LEU A 30 -9.95 1.91 -6.55
N GLN A 31 -10.82 2.88 -6.31
CA GLN A 31 -11.48 3.67 -7.34
C GLN A 31 -10.53 4.29 -8.38
N PRO A 32 -9.36 4.88 -8.01
CA PRO A 32 -8.43 5.43 -8.99
C PRO A 32 -7.89 4.38 -9.97
N VAL A 33 -7.52 3.20 -9.48
CA VAL A 33 -6.95 2.13 -10.32
C VAL A 33 -8.01 1.51 -11.22
N ALA A 34 -9.22 1.32 -10.70
CA ALA A 34 -10.35 0.80 -11.49
C ALA A 34 -10.71 1.71 -12.68
N GLN A 35 -10.62 3.03 -12.48
CA GLN A 35 -10.96 4.02 -13.51
C GLN A 35 -9.80 4.28 -14.48
N LEU A 36 -8.59 4.44 -13.95
CA LEU A 36 -7.44 4.94 -14.71
C LEU A 36 -6.61 3.83 -15.36
N LYS A 37 -6.77 2.58 -14.91
CA LYS A 37 -6.14 1.38 -15.49
C LYS A 37 -4.63 1.56 -15.70
N PRO A 38 -3.87 1.93 -14.65
CA PRO A 38 -2.45 2.20 -14.76
C PRO A 38 -1.67 0.92 -15.09
N GLU A 39 -0.42 1.11 -15.55
CA GLU A 39 0.51 0.00 -15.78
C GLU A 39 0.89 -0.71 -14.47
N LEU A 40 1.04 0.07 -13.40
CA LEU A 40 1.40 -0.42 -12.07
C LEU A 40 0.47 0.19 -11.01
N ALA A 41 0.15 -0.61 -9.99
CA ALA A 41 -0.52 -0.13 -8.79
C ALA A 41 0.11 -0.75 -7.54
N SER A 42 0.14 -0.01 -6.43
CA SER A 42 0.60 -0.54 -5.15
C SER A 42 -0.49 -1.43 -4.52
N LEU A 43 -0.12 -2.55 -3.92
CA LEU A 43 -1.03 -3.49 -3.25
C LEU A 43 -0.44 -3.93 -1.92
N ASN A 44 -1.13 -3.56 -0.84
CA ASN A 44 -0.74 -3.89 0.53
C ASN A 44 -1.15 -5.33 0.87
N MET A 45 -0.19 -6.12 1.34
CA MET A 45 -0.34 -7.58 1.49
C MET A 45 -0.79 -8.06 2.87
N GLY A 46 -1.28 -7.16 3.72
CA GLY A 46 -1.85 -7.56 5.00
C GLY A 46 -2.44 -6.40 5.79
N SER A 47 -3.34 -6.75 6.70
CA SER A 47 -3.81 -5.82 7.72
C SER A 47 -2.74 -5.68 8.80
N MET A 48 -2.46 -4.46 9.21
CA MET A 48 -1.44 -4.17 10.23
C MET A 48 -1.78 -2.89 11.00
N ASN A 49 -1.16 -2.72 12.17
CA ASN A 49 -1.10 -1.40 12.79
C ASN A 49 -0.22 -0.49 11.92
N PHE A 50 -0.54 0.81 11.88
CA PHE A 50 0.24 1.80 11.14
C PHE A 50 0.40 3.07 11.99
N GLY A 51 1.29 3.00 12.96
CA GLY A 51 1.45 4.02 13.99
C GLY A 51 2.27 5.22 13.51
N LEU A 52 1.64 6.39 13.48
CA LEU A 52 2.27 7.68 13.16
C LEU A 52 2.27 8.65 14.35
N TYR A 53 1.64 8.29 15.47
CA TYR A 53 1.42 9.17 16.62
C TYR A 53 2.73 9.65 17.26
N GLU A 54 3.80 8.85 17.22
CA GLU A 54 5.14 9.22 17.71
C GLU A 54 5.73 10.43 16.94
N MET A 55 5.20 10.76 15.75
CA MET A 55 5.60 11.99 15.05
C MET A 55 5.23 13.27 15.81
N LEU A 56 4.25 13.21 16.73
CA LEU A 56 3.88 14.34 17.58
C LEU A 56 4.98 14.74 18.58
N ASP A 57 5.95 13.85 18.86
CA ASP A 57 7.12 14.17 19.68
C ASP A 57 8.10 15.10 18.93
N ARG A 58 8.01 15.13 17.60
CA ARG A 58 8.87 15.95 16.71
C ARG A 58 8.17 17.20 16.20
N TYR A 59 6.86 17.13 15.93
CA TYR A 59 6.10 18.21 15.30
C TYR A 59 5.06 18.78 16.27
N SER A 60 5.22 20.05 16.63
CA SER A 60 4.35 20.75 17.57
C SER A 60 3.45 21.81 16.94
N GLU A 61 3.77 22.27 15.72
CA GLU A 61 3.03 23.30 15.00
C GLU A 61 2.41 22.71 13.73
N PHE A 62 1.12 22.95 13.52
CA PHE A 62 0.34 22.44 12.39
C PHE A 62 -0.37 23.58 11.68
N LYS A 63 -0.45 23.51 10.35
CA LYS A 63 -1.06 24.55 9.51
C LYS A 63 -2.57 24.36 9.40
N HIS A 64 -3.02 23.13 9.48
CA HIS A 64 -4.40 22.70 9.29
C HIS A 64 -4.87 21.84 10.45
N ASP A 65 -6.14 22.02 10.83
CA ASP A 65 -6.74 21.36 12.00
C ASP A 65 -6.77 19.83 11.91
N TRP A 66 -6.70 19.27 10.69
CA TRP A 66 -6.73 17.82 10.47
C TRP A 66 -5.40 17.12 10.75
N GLU A 67 -4.27 17.82 10.72
CA GLU A 67 -2.94 17.19 10.75
C GLU A 67 -2.67 16.50 12.08
N ARG A 68 -2.91 17.21 13.18
CA ARG A 68 -2.71 16.68 14.53
C ARG A 68 -3.59 15.45 14.83
N PRO A 69 -4.93 15.47 14.64
CA PRO A 69 -5.75 14.28 14.86
C PRO A 69 -5.37 13.14 13.90
N TYR A 70 -5.00 13.45 12.65
CA TYR A 70 -4.50 12.44 11.71
C TYR A 70 -3.20 11.76 12.17
N LEU A 71 -2.39 12.36 13.03
CA LEU A 71 -1.26 11.66 13.64
C LEU A 71 -1.66 11.00 14.95
N ALA A 72 -2.35 11.73 15.83
CA ALA A 72 -2.72 11.26 17.17
C ALA A 72 -3.52 9.96 17.13
N GLU A 73 -4.57 9.90 16.29
CA GLU A 73 -5.50 8.77 16.25
C GLU A 73 -4.94 7.55 15.49
N SER A 74 -3.65 7.55 15.14
CA SER A 74 -3.04 6.43 14.41
C SER A 74 -2.65 5.27 15.33
N ASP A 75 -2.71 5.49 16.64
CA ASP A 75 -2.53 4.49 17.69
C ASP A 75 -3.66 3.44 17.74
N ASP A 76 -4.88 3.80 17.33
CA ASP A 76 -6.06 2.92 17.27
C ASP A 76 -6.51 2.58 15.83
N ARG A 77 -5.67 2.89 14.82
CA ARG A 77 -6.00 2.60 13.41
C ARG A 77 -5.34 1.32 12.91
N ILE A 78 -6.17 0.45 12.34
CA ILE A 78 -5.73 -0.69 11.54
C ILE A 78 -5.71 -0.28 10.07
N PHE A 79 -4.54 -0.39 9.45
CA PHE A 79 -4.46 -0.31 8.00
C PHE A 79 -4.95 -1.64 7.41
N ARG A 80 -6.25 -1.70 7.11
CA ARG A 80 -6.94 -2.94 6.75
C ARG A 80 -6.64 -3.37 5.30
N ASN A 81 -6.17 -4.61 5.16
CA ASN A 81 -6.08 -5.37 3.91
C ASN A 81 -6.32 -6.84 4.19
N THR A 82 -7.59 -7.23 4.39
CA THR A 82 -7.93 -8.64 4.61
C THR A 82 -7.70 -9.46 3.34
N PHE A 83 -7.63 -10.80 3.44
CA PHE A 83 -7.58 -11.67 2.26
C PHE A 83 -8.74 -11.42 1.27
N ARG A 84 -9.93 -11.04 1.77
CA ARG A 84 -11.07 -10.70 0.91
C ARG A 84 -10.81 -9.40 0.15
N ASP A 85 -10.28 -8.39 0.84
CA ASP A 85 -9.97 -7.08 0.26
C ASP A 85 -8.88 -7.23 -0.82
N ILE A 86 -7.81 -7.98 -0.52
CA ILE A 86 -6.71 -8.25 -1.48
C ILE A 86 -7.24 -9.01 -2.71
N ALA A 87 -8.04 -10.07 -2.50
CA ALA A 87 -8.64 -10.81 -3.61
C ALA A 87 -9.55 -9.94 -4.47
N HIS A 88 -10.31 -9.03 -3.84
CA HIS A 88 -11.16 -8.09 -4.55
C HIS A 88 -10.33 -7.17 -5.45
N ILE A 89 -9.28 -6.55 -4.93
CA ILE A 89 -8.39 -5.67 -5.71
C ILE A 89 -7.75 -6.43 -6.88
N LEU A 90 -7.19 -7.62 -6.63
CA LEU A 90 -6.57 -8.46 -7.66
C LEU A 90 -7.55 -8.79 -8.80
N ASN A 91 -8.78 -9.18 -8.46
CA ASN A 91 -9.81 -9.53 -9.44
C ASN A 91 -10.29 -8.30 -10.24
N THR A 92 -10.57 -7.18 -9.56
CA THR A 92 -11.02 -5.95 -10.20
C THR A 92 -9.99 -5.42 -11.21
N CYS A 93 -8.70 -5.63 -10.96
CA CYS A 93 -7.63 -5.17 -11.84
C CYS A 93 -7.20 -6.21 -12.89
N ALA A 94 -7.67 -7.46 -12.81
CA ALA A 94 -7.24 -8.55 -13.69
C ALA A 94 -7.50 -8.23 -15.17
N GLU A 95 -8.61 -7.56 -15.48
CA GLU A 95 -8.99 -7.16 -16.84
C GLU A 95 -8.26 -5.90 -17.33
N ASN A 96 -7.72 -5.10 -16.41
CA ASN A 96 -7.11 -3.80 -16.72
C ASN A 96 -5.64 -3.90 -17.15
N ARG A 97 -5.06 -5.12 -17.14
CA ARG A 97 -3.62 -5.38 -17.36
C ARG A 97 -2.70 -4.64 -16.37
N THR A 98 -3.25 -4.06 -15.30
CA THR A 98 -2.50 -3.47 -14.21
C THR A 98 -1.69 -4.55 -13.52
N ARG A 99 -0.37 -4.33 -13.42
CA ARG A 99 0.51 -5.13 -12.60
C ARG A 99 0.59 -4.52 -11.19
N PHE A 100 1.05 -5.30 -10.23
CA PHE A 100 1.13 -4.86 -8.85
C PHE A 100 2.56 -4.75 -8.35
N GLU A 101 2.83 -3.65 -7.66
CA GLU A 101 3.87 -3.54 -6.65
C GLU A 101 3.31 -4.11 -5.35
N ILE A 102 3.87 -5.22 -4.89
CA ILE A 102 3.39 -6.00 -3.76
C ILE A 102 4.08 -5.49 -2.49
N GLU A 103 3.40 -4.64 -1.73
CA GLU A 103 3.92 -3.97 -0.54
C GLU A 103 3.87 -4.93 0.67
N CYS A 104 5.04 -5.43 1.06
CA CYS A 104 5.25 -6.36 2.17
C CYS A 104 5.97 -5.64 3.32
N TYR A 105 5.25 -5.39 4.40
CA TYR A 105 5.77 -4.68 5.58
C TYR A 105 6.31 -5.63 6.64
N ASP A 106 6.10 -6.93 6.46
CA ASP A 106 6.55 -7.96 7.38
C ASP A 106 6.60 -9.32 6.65
N ILE A 107 7.25 -10.30 7.24
CA ILE A 107 7.42 -11.66 6.72
C ILE A 107 6.06 -12.29 6.41
N GLY A 108 5.07 -12.08 7.29
CA GLY A 108 3.71 -12.57 7.09
C GLY A 108 3.08 -12.11 5.76
N HIS A 109 3.45 -10.92 5.26
CA HIS A 109 2.95 -10.40 4.00
C HIS A 109 3.54 -11.13 2.79
N LEU A 110 4.79 -11.61 2.88
CA LEU A 110 5.39 -12.48 1.85
C LEU A 110 4.63 -13.81 1.77
N TYR A 111 4.24 -14.38 2.91
CA TYR A 111 3.40 -15.59 2.93
C TYR A 111 2.00 -15.33 2.37
N THR A 112 1.40 -14.16 2.60
CA THR A 112 0.16 -13.76 1.93
C THR A 112 0.35 -13.67 0.40
N ALA A 113 1.46 -13.10 -0.07
CA ALA A 113 1.76 -13.00 -1.50
C ALA A 113 1.93 -14.39 -2.13
N ALA A 114 2.66 -15.29 -1.45
CA ALA A 114 2.81 -16.68 -1.84
C ALA A 114 1.46 -17.40 -1.93
N HIS A 115 0.55 -17.18 -0.97
CA HIS A 115 -0.82 -17.74 -1.00
C HIS A 115 -1.59 -17.31 -2.26
N PHE A 116 -1.57 -16.02 -2.62
CA PHE A 116 -2.27 -15.55 -3.82
C PHE A 116 -1.59 -15.95 -5.12
N LEU A 117 -0.26 -16.12 -5.12
CA LEU A 117 0.48 -16.70 -6.23
C LEU A 117 0.10 -18.17 -6.45
N GLN A 118 0.10 -18.98 -5.40
CA GLN A 118 -0.28 -20.40 -5.47
C GLN A 118 -1.72 -20.60 -5.97
N ARG A 119 -2.62 -19.68 -5.63
CA ARG A 119 -4.01 -19.69 -6.10
C ARG A 119 -4.20 -19.12 -7.51
N GLY A 120 -3.15 -18.61 -8.14
CA GLY A 120 -3.17 -18.04 -9.49
C GLY A 120 -3.83 -16.66 -9.61
N LEU A 121 -4.15 -15.99 -8.49
CA LEU A 121 -4.65 -14.62 -8.51
C LEU A 121 -3.51 -13.61 -8.70
N LEU A 122 -2.34 -13.89 -8.14
CA LEU A 122 -1.11 -13.15 -8.41
C LEU A 122 -0.29 -13.89 -9.48
N LYS A 123 0.22 -13.17 -10.48
CA LYS A 123 0.92 -13.77 -11.63
C LYS A 123 2.37 -13.27 -11.71
N ALA A 124 3.29 -14.20 -11.97
CA ALA A 124 4.70 -13.91 -12.16
C ALA A 124 4.98 -13.12 -13.47
N PRO A 125 6.10 -12.38 -13.57
CA PRO A 125 7.05 -12.09 -12.47
C PRO A 125 6.39 -11.24 -11.39
N ILE A 126 6.77 -11.39 -10.12
CA ILE A 126 6.20 -10.60 -9.02
C ILE A 126 7.18 -9.46 -8.70
N PHE A 127 6.66 -8.24 -8.57
CA PHE A 127 7.42 -7.11 -8.07
C PHE A 127 7.14 -6.92 -6.59
N ILE A 128 8.01 -7.44 -5.72
CA ILE A 128 7.92 -7.29 -4.27
C ILE A 128 8.58 -5.98 -3.85
N GLN A 129 7.87 -5.19 -3.04
CA GLN A 129 8.39 -4.01 -2.36
C GLN A 129 8.42 -4.31 -0.84
N SER A 130 9.59 -4.64 -0.31
CA SER A 130 9.78 -4.84 1.12
C SER A 130 9.91 -3.48 1.83
N VAL A 131 9.03 -3.21 2.80
CA VAL A 131 8.93 -1.91 3.48
C VAL A 131 9.39 -2.03 4.93
N PHE A 132 10.36 -1.21 5.31
CA PHE A 132 11.07 -1.31 6.60
C PHE A 132 10.86 -0.07 7.47
N GLY A 133 10.83 -0.27 8.79
CA GLY A 133 10.95 0.83 9.77
C GLY A 133 9.66 1.57 10.11
N LEU A 134 8.49 1.08 9.69
CA LEU A 134 7.20 1.64 10.09
C LEU A 134 6.69 0.98 11.37
N ARG A 135 6.16 1.77 12.29
CA ARG A 135 5.60 1.26 13.54
C ARG A 135 4.38 0.38 13.25
N GLY A 136 4.55 -0.91 13.48
CA GLY A 136 3.54 -1.94 13.18
C GLY A 136 3.96 -2.92 12.08
N GLY A 137 5.06 -2.65 11.36
CA GLY A 137 5.73 -3.59 10.47
C GLY A 137 7.11 -4.01 11.00
N ILE A 138 7.90 -4.61 10.12
CA ILE A 138 9.28 -5.05 10.36
C ILE A 138 10.20 -3.85 10.61
N GLY A 139 11.27 -4.09 11.36
CA GLY A 139 12.26 -3.08 11.73
C GLY A 139 13.08 -2.54 10.55
N GLY A 140 13.99 -1.62 10.85
CA GLY A 140 14.92 -1.02 9.87
C GLY A 140 16.33 -1.62 9.92
N HIS A 141 16.49 -2.83 10.47
CA HIS A 141 17.82 -3.42 10.66
C HIS A 141 18.30 -4.18 9.41
N PRO A 142 19.61 -4.28 9.16
CA PRO A 142 20.15 -5.09 8.06
C PRO A 142 19.69 -6.56 8.08
N GLU A 143 19.51 -7.14 9.27
CA GLU A 143 19.03 -8.51 9.46
C GLU A 143 17.57 -8.68 9.00
N ASP A 144 16.73 -7.66 9.20
CA ASP A 144 15.35 -7.64 8.71
C ASP A 144 15.35 -7.70 7.17
N LEU A 145 16.23 -6.93 6.53
CA LEU A 145 16.40 -6.93 5.08
C LEU A 145 16.96 -8.26 4.56
N ALA A 146 17.91 -8.86 5.27
CA ALA A 146 18.50 -10.13 4.86
C ALA A 146 17.51 -11.31 4.98
N HIS A 147 16.50 -11.18 5.83
CA HIS A 147 15.49 -12.22 6.05
C HIS A 147 14.27 -12.11 5.11
N MET A 148 13.94 -10.90 4.65
CA MET A 148 12.85 -10.61 3.69
C MET A 148 13.23 -10.95 2.24
#